data_AF-A0A7J3I9Z0-F1
#
_entry.id   AF-A0A7J3I9Z0-F1
#
_cell.length_a   1.000
_cell.length_b   1.000
_cell.length_c   1.000
_cell.angle_alpha   90.00
_cell.angle_beta   90.00
_cell.angle_gamma   90.00
#
_symmetry.space_group_name_H-M   'P 1'
#
loop_
_entity.id
_entity.type
_entity.pdbx_description
1 polymer ?
#
loop_
_entity_poly.entity_id
_entity_poly.type
_entity_poly.pdbx_seq_one_letter_code
_entity_poly.pdbx_strand_id
1 'polypeptide(L)'
;MNSTSFNGYKDYISHAFNILRRQKYHIIGSHSAVKKCYWVHKALIERMFCYKAKFYGIESHRCMQFSPAILWCWNYCLHCWRYRTEDQNSRIWMKLPEDIDDPRTIVDIAIKEHRRTISGYRRYPNVNADMYREAMNPKHVAISLTGEPTLYPRLDELIEEFHKRNITTFLVTRGIRPEILANLKVEPTQLYISIEAFDEYSYMKFNNPISPILWKKTLESLDILPSFTSPTVIRITLVKGFNMNTEAVEKWAKMLLKACPTFIEVKAYMHIGMSITRLSR
;
A
#
# COMPACT_ATOMS: atom_id res chain seq x y z
N MET A 1 25.36 23.29 10.14
CA MET A 1 24.31 22.66 9.32
C MET A 1 23.12 23.60 9.30
N ASN A 2 22.82 24.18 8.13
CA ASN A 2 22.09 25.45 8.01
C ASN A 2 20.58 25.32 8.30
N SER A 3 20.08 26.19 9.17
CA SER A 3 18.67 26.41 9.51
C SER A 3 17.76 26.69 8.31
N THR A 4 18.31 27.18 7.20
CA THR A 4 17.59 27.39 5.93
C THR A 4 17.16 26.11 5.23
N SER A 5 17.87 24.98 5.43
CA SER A 5 17.51 23.69 4.83
C SER A 5 16.31 23.01 5.53
N PHE A 6 16.15 23.27 6.83
CA PHE A 6 15.10 22.67 7.66
C PHE A 6 13.71 23.26 7.39
N ASN A 7 13.61 24.55 7.08
CA ASN A 7 12.35 25.19 6.72
C ASN A 7 11.80 24.65 5.40
N GLY A 8 12.65 24.50 4.37
CA GLY A 8 12.23 23.95 3.08
C GLY A 8 11.67 22.52 3.17
N TYR A 9 12.26 21.67 4.01
CA TYR A 9 11.78 20.29 4.19
C TYR A 9 10.36 20.22 4.78
N LYS A 10 10.08 21.04 5.81
CA LYS A 10 8.73 21.12 6.41
C LYS A 10 7.71 21.72 5.44
N ASP A 11 8.12 22.68 4.61
CA ASP A 11 7.28 23.27 3.57
C ASP A 11 6.90 22.24 2.50
N TYR A 12 7.86 21.41 2.07
CA TYR A 12 7.60 20.32 1.13
C TYR A 12 6.59 19.30 1.66
N ILE A 13 6.73 18.86 2.92
CA ILE A 13 5.77 17.94 3.55
C ILE A 13 4.38 18.58 3.62
N SER A 14 4.31 19.83 4.06
CA SER A 14 3.06 20.58 4.18
C SER A 14 2.35 20.71 2.82
N HIS A 15 3.11 21.01 1.77
CA HIS A 15 2.62 21.06 0.40
C HIS A 15 2.10 19.69 -0.08
N ALA A 16 2.87 18.63 0.13
CA ALA A 16 2.49 17.26 -0.23
C ALA A 16 1.20 16.83 0.48
N PHE A 17 1.06 17.11 1.78
CA PHE A 17 -0.15 16.85 2.54
C PHE A 17 -1.35 17.64 2.02
N ASN A 18 -1.16 18.89 1.58
CA ASN A 18 -2.24 19.67 0.97
C ASN A 18 -2.71 19.05 -0.36
N ILE A 19 -1.80 18.54 -1.20
CA ILE A 19 -2.16 17.80 -2.41
C ILE A 19 -2.97 16.54 -2.05
N LEU A 20 -2.48 15.74 -1.10
CA LEU A 20 -3.15 14.52 -0.66
C LEU A 20 -4.54 14.81 -0.08
N ARG A 21 -4.71 15.85 0.73
CA ARG A 21 -6.02 16.28 1.25
C ARG A 21 -7.00 16.63 0.14
N ARG A 22 -6.56 17.36 -0.90
CA ARG A 22 -7.39 17.66 -2.09
C ARG A 22 -7.84 16.38 -2.80
N GLN A 23 -6.98 15.36 -2.81
CA GLN A 23 -7.29 14.02 -3.31
C GLN A 23 -8.07 13.13 -2.32
N LYS A 24 -8.64 13.71 -1.26
CA LYS A 24 -9.47 13.04 -0.24
C LYS A 24 -8.73 12.00 0.60
N TYR A 25 -7.42 12.17 0.79
CA TYR A 25 -6.70 11.45 1.84
C TYR A 25 -6.92 12.13 3.17
N HIS A 26 -7.08 11.32 4.21
CA HIS A 26 -7.17 11.77 5.59
C HIS A 26 -5.82 11.51 6.25
N ILE A 27 -5.00 12.56 6.34
CA ILE A 27 -3.66 12.49 6.94
C ILE A 27 -3.79 12.27 8.45
N ILE A 28 -2.98 11.38 8.98
CA ILE A 28 -2.95 10.97 10.38
C ILE A 28 -1.54 11.21 10.90
N GLY A 29 -1.44 12.06 11.93
CA GLY A 29 -0.17 12.43 12.54
C GLY A 29 0.83 13.01 11.52
N SER A 30 2.09 12.60 11.65
CA SER A 30 3.22 13.11 10.87
C SER A 30 3.48 12.33 9.58
N HIS A 31 2.97 11.09 9.46
CA HIS A 31 3.40 10.20 8.38
C HIS A 31 2.37 9.20 7.84
N SER A 32 1.19 9.11 8.46
CA SER A 32 0.18 8.11 8.11
C SER A 32 -0.99 8.72 7.33
N ALA A 33 -1.78 7.89 6.66
CA ALA A 33 -3.08 8.31 6.15
C ALA A 33 -4.06 7.15 5.94
N VAL A 34 -5.34 7.49 5.97
CA VAL A 34 -6.43 6.62 5.53
C VAL A 34 -7.14 7.23 4.33
N LYS A 35 -7.67 6.38 3.45
CA LYS A 35 -8.56 6.80 2.36
C LYS A 35 -9.61 5.75 2.09
N LYS A 36 -10.85 6.17 1.90
CA LYS A 36 -11.93 5.28 1.48
C LYS A 36 -11.65 4.74 0.08
N CYS A 37 -11.71 3.42 -0.07
CA CYS A 37 -11.56 2.78 -1.37
C CYS A 37 -12.73 3.12 -2.29
N TYR A 38 -12.47 3.21 -3.59
CA TYR A 38 -13.51 3.26 -4.63
C TYR A 38 -14.55 2.14 -4.46
N TRP A 39 -14.08 0.93 -4.14
CA TRP A 39 -14.95 -0.24 -3.99
C TRP A 39 -15.84 -0.22 -2.75
N VAL A 40 -15.49 0.56 -1.71
CA VAL A 40 -16.38 0.77 -0.56
C VAL A 40 -17.62 1.54 -1.02
N HIS A 41 -17.44 2.57 -1.85
CA HIS A 41 -18.55 3.33 -2.41
C HIS A 41 -19.41 2.46 -3.33
N LYS A 42 -18.78 1.71 -4.25
CA LYS A 42 -19.49 0.79 -5.16
C LYS A 42 -20.26 -0.30 -4.41
N ALA A 43 -19.70 -0.82 -3.33
CA ALA A 43 -20.40 -1.80 -2.49
C ALA A 43 -21.63 -1.18 -1.82
N LEU A 44 -21.48 0.01 -1.20
CA LEU A 44 -22.57 0.67 -0.48
C LEU A 44 -23.71 1.16 -1.38
N ILE A 45 -23.42 1.66 -2.58
CA ILE A 45 -24.43 2.27 -3.48
C ILE A 45 -24.96 1.28 -4.50
N GLU A 46 -24.08 0.47 -5.09
CA GLU A 46 -24.39 -0.33 -6.28
C GLU A 46 -24.33 -1.83 -5.99
N ARG A 47 -24.07 -2.24 -4.73
CA ARG A 47 -23.86 -3.64 -4.33
C ARG A 47 -22.82 -4.37 -5.20
N MET A 48 -21.83 -3.61 -5.67
CA MET A 48 -20.70 -4.15 -6.43
C MET A 48 -19.46 -4.26 -5.54
N PHE A 49 -18.86 -5.43 -5.52
CA PHE A 49 -17.74 -5.75 -4.65
C PHE A 49 -16.42 -5.84 -5.42
N CYS A 50 -15.31 -5.57 -4.75
CA CYS A 50 -14.00 -5.74 -5.39
C CYS A 50 -13.66 -7.21 -5.59
N TYR A 51 -12.70 -7.49 -6.46
CA TYR A 51 -12.26 -8.87 -6.76
C TYR A 51 -11.85 -9.67 -5.51
N LYS A 52 -11.35 -9.01 -4.44
CA LYS A 52 -10.98 -9.68 -3.19
C LYS A 52 -12.18 -10.27 -2.45
N ALA A 53 -13.39 -9.76 -2.67
CA ALA A 53 -14.60 -10.39 -2.16
C ALA A 53 -14.78 -11.78 -2.75
N LYS A 54 -14.53 -11.93 -4.06
CA LYS A 54 -14.61 -13.21 -4.76
C LYS A 54 -13.44 -14.14 -4.41
N PHE A 55 -12.23 -13.61 -4.33
CA PHE A 55 -11.03 -14.44 -4.13
C PHE A 55 -10.84 -14.90 -2.69
N TYR A 56 -11.17 -14.04 -1.71
CA TYR A 56 -10.80 -14.24 -0.31
C TYR A 56 -11.98 -14.03 0.66
N GLY A 57 -13.21 -13.83 0.16
CA GLY A 57 -14.38 -13.57 1.01
C GLY A 57 -14.39 -12.19 1.66
N ILE A 58 -13.59 -11.23 1.18
CA ILE A 58 -13.44 -9.90 1.80
C ILE A 58 -14.65 -9.00 1.55
N GLU A 59 -15.26 -8.57 2.64
CA GLU A 59 -16.39 -7.64 2.64
C GLU A 59 -15.89 -6.24 2.25
N SER A 60 -16.06 -5.89 0.97
CA SER A 60 -15.43 -4.68 0.40
C SER A 60 -15.87 -3.38 1.09
N HIS A 61 -17.12 -3.30 1.58
CA HIS A 61 -17.65 -2.15 2.32
C HIS A 61 -17.07 -2.00 3.73
N ARG A 62 -16.45 -3.06 4.26
CA ARG A 62 -15.82 -3.09 5.59
C ARG A 62 -14.30 -3.05 5.52
N CYS A 63 -13.75 -2.70 4.35
CA CYS A 63 -12.31 -2.57 4.14
C CYS A 63 -11.86 -1.11 4.22
N MET A 64 -10.83 -0.86 5.01
CA MET A 64 -10.16 0.42 5.15
C MET A 64 -8.84 0.40 4.37
N GLN A 65 -8.54 1.39 3.52
CA GLN A 65 -7.19 1.54 2.96
C GLN A 65 -6.35 2.48 3.81
N PHE A 66 -5.21 1.99 4.24
CA PHE A 66 -4.31 2.67 5.17
C PHE A 66 -2.87 2.64 4.66
N SER A 67 -2.06 3.60 5.08
CA SER A 67 -0.60 3.54 4.98
C SER A 67 0.03 4.21 6.20
N PRO A 68 1.05 3.59 6.81
CA PRO A 68 1.84 4.19 7.87
C PRO A 68 3.02 5.04 7.34
N ALA A 69 3.23 5.14 6.03
CA ALA A 69 4.38 5.82 5.44
C ALA A 69 3.98 6.55 4.15
N ILE A 70 3.01 7.45 4.24
CA ILE A 70 2.25 7.95 3.07
C ILE A 70 3.11 8.68 2.02
N LEU A 71 4.20 9.32 2.42
CA LEU A 71 5.10 10.07 1.52
C LEU A 71 6.42 9.36 1.23
N TRP A 72 6.71 8.24 1.90
CA TRP A 72 8.02 7.61 1.84
C TRP A 72 7.95 6.28 1.09
N CYS A 73 8.79 6.18 0.07
CA CYS A 73 9.02 4.97 -0.70
C CYS A 73 10.43 5.05 -1.29
N TRP A 74 11.11 3.93 -1.41
CA TRP A 74 12.41 3.84 -2.08
C TRP A 74 12.29 3.44 -3.56
N ASN A 75 11.06 3.35 -4.06
CA ASN A 75 10.75 3.02 -5.45
C ASN A 75 9.81 4.07 -6.07
N TYR A 76 10.25 4.70 -7.15
CA TYR A 76 9.46 5.62 -7.95
C TYR A 76 8.92 4.95 -9.21
N CYS A 77 8.11 3.92 -9.00
CA CYS A 77 7.59 3.09 -10.08
C CYS A 77 6.72 3.90 -11.06
N LEU A 78 6.87 3.64 -12.36
CA LEU A 78 6.12 4.37 -13.40
C LEU A 78 4.60 4.20 -13.26
N HIS A 79 4.15 3.02 -12.83
CA HIS A 79 2.73 2.69 -12.67
C HIS A 79 2.08 3.22 -11.38
N CYS A 80 2.84 3.80 -10.45
CA CYS A 80 2.28 4.30 -9.19
C CYS A 80 1.33 5.48 -9.47
N TRP A 81 0.02 5.22 -9.48
CA TRP A 81 -0.98 6.24 -9.82
C TRP A 81 -1.20 7.30 -8.73
N ARG A 82 -0.64 7.11 -7.54
CA ARG A 82 -0.76 8.06 -6.41
C ARG A 82 0.39 9.05 -6.43
N TYR A 83 0.21 10.16 -5.71
CA TYR A 83 1.23 11.19 -5.54
C TYR A 83 2.55 10.59 -5.03
N ARG A 84 3.66 10.89 -5.70
CA ARG A 84 5.01 10.56 -5.24
C ARG A 84 5.75 11.86 -4.96
N THR A 85 6.55 11.87 -3.91
CA THR A 85 7.36 13.04 -3.52
C THR A 85 8.36 13.46 -4.60
N GLU A 86 8.85 12.50 -5.38
CA GLU A 86 9.73 12.74 -6.54
C GLU A 86 9.05 13.53 -7.67
N ASP A 87 7.72 13.42 -7.83
CA ASP A 87 7.00 14.17 -8.88
C ASP A 87 7.03 15.69 -8.66
N GLN A 88 7.52 16.13 -7.50
CA GLN A 88 7.66 17.55 -7.14
C GLN A 88 9.11 17.92 -6.81
N ASN A 89 10.09 17.04 -7.12
CA ASN A 89 11.51 17.24 -6.76
C ASN A 89 11.73 17.62 -5.28
N SER A 90 10.83 17.17 -4.41
CA SER A 90 10.75 17.64 -3.02
C SER A 90 11.82 17.02 -2.10
N ARG A 91 12.49 15.96 -2.56
CA ARG A 91 13.50 15.18 -1.82
C ARG A 91 13.08 14.71 -0.42
N ILE A 92 11.77 14.69 -0.13
CA ILE A 92 11.20 14.27 1.17
C ILE A 92 11.70 12.87 1.57
N TRP A 93 11.91 12.02 0.57
CA TRP A 93 12.37 10.64 0.73
C TRP A 93 13.76 10.47 1.35
N MET A 94 14.60 11.51 1.34
CA MET A 94 15.95 11.44 1.90
C MET A 94 15.95 11.31 3.44
N LYS A 95 14.85 11.69 4.09
CA LYS A 95 14.73 11.66 5.55
C LYS A 95 13.38 11.08 5.92
N LEU A 96 13.37 10.01 6.72
CA LEU A 96 12.15 9.51 7.36
C LEU A 96 11.66 10.53 8.40
N PRO A 97 10.36 10.54 8.75
CA PRO A 97 9.86 11.42 9.80
C PRO A 97 10.63 11.18 11.11
N GLU A 98 11.05 12.26 11.78
CA GLU A 98 11.75 12.16 13.07
C GLU A 98 10.80 11.65 14.16
N ASP A 99 9.57 12.18 14.17
CA ASP A 99 8.51 11.75 15.07
C ASP A 99 7.74 10.59 14.46
N ILE A 100 8.07 9.38 14.90
CA ILE A 100 7.33 8.16 14.57
C ILE A 100 6.11 8.09 15.49
N ASP A 101 4.93 8.27 14.91
CA ASP A 101 3.65 8.21 15.63
C ASP A 101 3.43 6.81 16.21
N ASP A 102 2.78 6.78 17.37
CA ASP A 102 2.47 5.54 18.08
C ASP A 102 1.43 4.66 17.34
N PRO A 103 1.66 3.33 17.19
CA PRO A 103 0.77 2.41 16.48
C PRO A 103 -0.68 2.45 16.96
N ARG A 104 -0.91 2.47 18.27
CA ARG A 104 -2.26 2.50 18.85
C ARG A 104 -2.97 3.79 18.45
N THR A 105 -2.26 4.91 18.56
CA THR A 105 -2.79 6.24 18.20
C THR A 105 -3.16 6.31 16.71
N ILE A 106 -2.28 5.88 15.81
CA ILE A 106 -2.56 5.91 14.36
C ILE A 106 -3.71 4.97 13.97
N VAL A 107 -3.85 3.80 14.61
CA VAL A 107 -4.96 2.87 14.40
C VAL A 107 -6.28 3.47 14.85
N ASP A 108 -6.34 4.08 16.04
CA ASP A 108 -7.55 4.69 16.57
C ASP A 108 -8.04 5.84 15.70
N ILE A 109 -7.10 6.70 15.24
CA ILE A 109 -7.43 7.79 14.32
C ILE A 109 -7.84 7.23 12.95
N ALA A 110 -7.19 6.18 12.44
CA ALA A 110 -7.56 5.57 11.16
C ALA A 110 -8.99 5.06 11.16
N ILE A 111 -9.40 4.34 12.21
CA ILE A 111 -10.77 3.83 12.37
C ILE A 111 -11.76 5.00 12.49
N LYS A 112 -11.41 6.04 13.26
CA LYS A 112 -12.24 7.24 13.42
C LYS A 112 -12.45 7.96 12.08
N GLU A 113 -11.38 8.17 11.31
CA GLU A 113 -11.46 8.85 10.02
C GLU A 113 -12.15 7.98 8.96
N HIS A 114 -11.96 6.66 8.98
CA HIS A 114 -12.76 5.74 8.16
C HIS A 114 -14.25 5.91 8.45
N ARG A 115 -14.67 5.83 9.73
CA ARG A 115 -16.06 6.08 10.15
C ARG A 115 -16.59 7.43 9.70
N ARG A 116 -15.77 8.49 9.78
CA ARG A 116 -16.12 9.82 9.26
C ARG A 116 -16.34 9.82 7.75
N THR A 117 -15.56 9.04 6.98
CA THR A 117 -15.80 8.91 5.53
C THR A 117 -17.07 8.12 5.18
N ILE A 118 -17.48 7.21 6.07
CA ILE A 118 -18.70 6.40 5.92
C ILE A 118 -19.95 7.16 6.40
N SER A 119 -19.83 8.06 7.38
CA SER A 119 -20.98 8.76 7.96
C SER A 119 -21.81 9.54 6.93
N GLY A 120 -21.20 10.00 5.83
CA GLY A 120 -21.88 10.63 4.71
C GLY A 120 -22.90 9.73 3.98
N TYR A 121 -22.84 8.41 4.16
CA TYR A 121 -23.79 7.48 3.55
C TYR A 121 -25.07 7.26 4.36
N ARG A 122 -25.17 7.76 5.61
CA ARG A 122 -26.29 7.47 6.52
C ARG A 122 -27.67 7.80 5.94
N ARG A 123 -27.75 8.86 5.14
CA ARG A 123 -28.98 9.35 4.49
C ARG A 123 -28.84 9.36 2.96
N TYR A 124 -27.86 8.65 2.43
CA TYR A 124 -27.65 8.62 0.99
C TYR A 124 -28.70 7.69 0.35
N PRO A 125 -29.35 8.09 -0.76
CA PRO A 125 -30.35 7.26 -1.41
C PRO A 125 -29.83 5.86 -1.73
N ASN A 126 -30.67 4.84 -1.58
CA ASN A 126 -30.38 3.44 -1.94
C ASN A 126 -29.30 2.73 -1.10
N VAL A 127 -28.80 3.35 -0.03
CA VAL A 127 -27.90 2.65 0.92
C VAL A 127 -28.72 1.78 1.86
N ASN A 128 -28.43 0.48 1.87
CA ASN A 128 -29.02 -0.44 2.83
C ASN A 128 -28.53 -0.13 4.26
N ALA A 129 -29.46 -0.06 5.22
CA ALA A 129 -29.18 0.31 6.60
C ALA A 129 -28.21 -0.65 7.30
N ASP A 130 -28.30 -1.95 7.05
CA ASP A 130 -27.46 -2.97 7.67
C ASP A 130 -26.03 -2.89 7.13
N MET A 131 -25.90 -2.78 5.81
CA MET A 131 -24.62 -2.59 5.15
C MET A 131 -23.92 -1.30 5.58
N TYR A 132 -24.68 -0.22 5.83
CA TYR A 132 -24.15 1.00 6.43
C TYR A 132 -23.64 0.76 7.87
N ARG A 133 -24.41 0.07 8.72
CA ARG A 133 -24.00 -0.29 10.09
C ARG A 133 -22.74 -1.16 10.09
N GLU A 134 -22.62 -2.07 9.15
CA GLU A 134 -21.42 -2.90 8.95
C GLU A 134 -20.22 -2.07 8.49
N ALA A 135 -20.39 -1.16 7.53
CA ALA A 135 -19.31 -0.33 6.99
C ALA A 135 -18.73 0.65 8.04
N MET A 136 -19.56 1.09 9.00
CA MET A 136 -19.12 1.86 10.18
C MET A 136 -18.22 1.04 11.13
N ASN A 137 -18.21 -0.28 10.99
CA ASN A 137 -17.43 -1.23 11.78
C ASN A 137 -16.51 -2.05 10.86
N PRO A 138 -15.38 -1.47 10.41
CA PRO A 138 -14.48 -2.14 9.48
C PRO A 138 -13.96 -3.45 10.07
N LYS A 139 -13.77 -4.44 9.21
CA LYS A 139 -13.23 -5.77 9.54
C LYS A 139 -11.90 -6.07 8.88
N HIS A 140 -11.55 -5.28 7.87
CA HIS A 140 -10.33 -5.46 7.11
C HIS A 140 -9.59 -4.14 6.97
N VAL A 141 -8.28 -4.17 7.09
CA VAL A 141 -7.42 -3.05 6.71
C VAL A 141 -6.43 -3.49 5.63
N ALA A 142 -6.44 -2.78 4.52
CA ALA A 142 -5.45 -2.89 3.47
C ALA A 142 -4.35 -1.86 3.73
N ILE A 143 -3.22 -2.34 4.28
CA ILE A 143 -1.99 -1.56 4.48
C ILE A 143 -1.27 -1.48 3.12
N SER A 144 -1.87 -0.71 2.21
CA SER A 144 -1.55 -0.72 0.78
C SER A 144 -1.91 0.59 0.07
N LEU A 145 -2.09 1.68 0.83
CA LEU A 145 -2.58 2.93 0.28
C LEU A 145 -1.53 3.59 -0.62
N THR A 146 -0.45 4.15 -0.09
CA THR A 146 0.71 4.62 -0.86
C THR A 146 1.94 4.66 0.02
N GLY A 147 3.13 4.78 -0.58
CA GLY A 147 4.38 4.60 0.13
C GLY A 147 4.73 3.14 0.35
N GLU A 148 5.81 2.90 1.09
CA GLU A 148 6.30 1.57 1.47
C GLU A 148 6.05 1.32 2.96
N PRO A 149 5.08 0.47 3.34
CA PRO A 149 4.74 0.23 4.74
C PRO A 149 5.89 -0.28 5.59
N THR A 150 6.84 -1.03 5.03
CA THR A 150 8.00 -1.54 5.80
C THR A 150 8.95 -0.44 6.26
N LEU A 151 8.79 0.81 5.79
CA LEU A 151 9.53 1.96 6.31
C LEU A 151 9.05 2.42 7.68
N TYR A 152 7.84 2.03 8.10
CA TYR A 152 7.38 2.27 9.46
C TYR A 152 8.07 1.29 10.43
N PRO A 153 8.87 1.77 11.40
CA PRO A 153 9.72 0.89 12.20
C PRO A 153 8.96 0.02 13.22
N ARG A 154 7.73 0.40 13.58
CA ARG A 154 6.87 -0.32 14.53
C ARG A 154 5.75 -1.09 13.81
N LEU A 155 6.06 -1.65 12.64
CA LEU A 155 5.08 -2.32 11.77
C LEU A 155 4.43 -3.55 12.41
N ASP A 156 5.18 -4.32 13.19
CA ASP A 156 4.68 -5.47 13.94
C ASP A 156 3.62 -5.03 14.97
N GLU A 157 3.93 -4.00 15.76
CA GLU A 157 3.01 -3.41 16.74
C GLU A 157 1.74 -2.84 16.07
N LEU A 158 1.90 -2.21 14.90
CA LEU A 158 0.77 -1.70 14.10
C LEU A 158 -0.16 -2.84 13.66
N ILE A 159 0.39 -3.96 13.20
CA ILE A 159 -0.40 -5.13 12.82
C ILE A 159 -1.14 -5.68 14.04
N GLU A 160 -0.43 -5.81 15.17
CA GLU A 160 -0.99 -6.28 16.43
C GLU A 160 -2.14 -5.38 16.92
N GLU A 161 -2.01 -4.06 16.82
CA GLU A 161 -3.07 -3.12 17.23
C GLU A 161 -4.35 -3.25 16.39
N PHE A 162 -4.22 -3.59 15.10
CA PHE A 162 -5.39 -3.92 14.28
C PHE A 162 -6.01 -5.26 14.69
N HIS A 163 -5.21 -6.27 14.97
CA HIS A 163 -5.68 -7.59 15.41
C HIS A 163 -6.40 -7.53 16.75
N LYS A 164 -5.90 -6.77 17.73
CA LYS A 164 -6.57 -6.51 19.03
C LYS A 164 -7.98 -5.94 18.88
N ARG A 165 -8.27 -5.28 17.74
CA ARG A 165 -9.58 -4.72 17.39
C ARG A 165 -10.41 -5.64 16.49
N ASN A 166 -9.97 -6.89 16.30
CA ASN A 166 -10.58 -7.88 15.40
C ASN A 166 -10.67 -7.40 13.95
N ILE A 167 -9.63 -6.71 13.48
CA ILE A 167 -9.48 -6.24 12.10
C ILE A 167 -8.36 -7.05 11.44
N THR A 168 -8.68 -7.81 10.40
CA THR A 168 -7.67 -8.55 9.63
C THR A 168 -6.81 -7.60 8.81
N THR A 169 -5.53 -7.90 8.67
CA THR A 169 -4.52 -7.03 8.04
C THR A 169 -4.04 -7.60 6.72
N PHE A 170 -4.05 -6.78 5.68
CA PHE A 170 -3.50 -7.10 4.36
C PHE A 170 -2.31 -6.18 4.10
N LEU A 171 -1.10 -6.69 4.34
CA LEU A 171 0.13 -5.92 4.14
C LEU A 171 0.59 -6.04 2.70
N VAL A 172 0.72 -4.91 1.99
CA VAL A 172 1.27 -4.89 0.63
C VAL A 172 2.58 -4.12 0.64
N THR A 173 3.66 -4.80 0.28
CA THR A 173 5.02 -4.25 0.21
C THR A 173 5.65 -4.53 -1.16
N ARG A 174 6.67 -3.75 -1.53
CA ARG A 174 7.56 -4.08 -2.65
C ARG A 174 8.57 -5.17 -2.28
N GLY A 175 8.73 -5.49 -1.00
CA GLY A 175 9.66 -6.50 -0.49
C GLY A 175 11.08 -5.99 -0.34
N ILE A 176 11.30 -4.69 -0.11
CA ILE A 176 12.65 -4.13 -0.09
C ILE A 176 13.34 -4.16 1.28
N ARG A 177 12.65 -4.67 2.31
CA ARG A 177 13.15 -4.77 3.69
C ARG A 177 12.94 -6.19 4.26
N PRO A 178 13.69 -7.18 3.76
CA PRO A 178 13.60 -8.56 4.23
C PRO A 178 13.84 -8.67 5.74
N GLU A 179 14.68 -7.80 6.30
CA GLU A 179 14.97 -7.77 7.73
C GLU A 179 13.77 -7.35 8.59
N ILE A 180 12.86 -6.53 8.05
CA ILE A 180 11.61 -6.20 8.76
C ILE A 180 10.64 -7.37 8.67
N LEU A 181 10.50 -7.94 7.48
CA LEU A 181 9.58 -9.05 7.24
C LEU A 181 9.96 -10.29 8.05
N ALA A 182 11.25 -10.65 8.10
CA ALA A 182 11.75 -11.80 8.84
C ALA A 182 11.62 -11.66 10.38
N ASN A 183 11.53 -10.43 10.89
CA ASN A 183 11.46 -10.13 12.32
C ASN A 183 10.06 -9.75 12.80
N LEU A 184 9.02 -9.91 11.97
CA LEU A 184 7.63 -9.68 12.38
C LEU A 184 7.26 -10.67 13.49
N LYS A 185 6.98 -10.16 14.69
CA LYS A 185 6.45 -10.97 15.80
C LYS A 185 4.99 -11.36 15.59
N VAL A 186 4.25 -10.50 14.89
CA VAL A 186 2.85 -10.69 14.52
C VAL A 186 2.76 -10.57 13.00
N GLU A 187 2.43 -11.68 12.35
CA GLU A 187 2.26 -11.71 10.90
C GLU A 187 0.96 -10.99 10.50
N PRO A 188 0.92 -10.36 9.30
CA PRO A 188 -0.35 -9.88 8.77
C PRO A 188 -1.31 -11.06 8.53
N THR A 189 -2.62 -10.81 8.47
CA THR A 189 -3.57 -11.87 8.07
C THR A 189 -3.27 -12.39 6.66
N GLN A 190 -2.74 -11.54 5.78
CA GLN A 190 -2.23 -11.94 4.47
C GLN A 190 -1.13 -10.98 4.02
N LEU A 191 0.02 -11.53 3.62
CA LEU A 191 1.16 -10.77 3.10
C LEU A 191 1.11 -10.72 1.58
N TYR A 192 1.39 -9.55 1.00
CA TYR A 192 1.54 -9.34 -0.42
C TYR A 192 2.91 -8.76 -0.75
N ILE A 193 3.63 -9.40 -1.67
CA ILE A 193 4.77 -8.80 -2.37
C ILE A 193 4.31 -8.42 -3.78
N SER A 194 4.33 -7.12 -4.09
CA SER A 194 4.01 -6.60 -5.43
C SER A 194 5.27 -6.62 -6.29
N ILE A 195 5.21 -7.24 -7.47
CA ILE A 195 6.30 -7.25 -8.44
C ILE A 195 5.81 -6.87 -9.83
N GLU A 196 6.67 -6.20 -10.58
CA GLU A 196 6.43 -5.81 -11.98
C GLU A 196 7.67 -6.05 -12.83
N ALA A 197 8.85 -5.82 -12.25
CA ALA A 197 10.12 -6.22 -12.81
C ALA A 197 10.35 -7.73 -12.69
N PHE A 198 11.17 -8.24 -13.60
CA PHE A 198 11.51 -9.66 -13.70
C PHE A 198 13.04 -9.90 -13.68
N ASP A 199 13.84 -8.83 -13.61
CA ASP A 199 15.28 -8.82 -13.41
C ASP A 199 15.74 -7.42 -12.92
N GLU A 200 17.03 -7.26 -12.66
CA GLU A 200 17.60 -5.99 -12.19
C GLU A 200 17.45 -4.86 -13.21
N TYR A 201 17.60 -5.15 -14.50
CA TYR A 201 17.50 -4.14 -15.56
C TYR A 201 16.08 -3.57 -15.67
N SER A 202 15.08 -4.44 -15.75
CA SER A 202 13.66 -4.08 -15.74
C SER A 202 13.26 -3.37 -14.45
N TYR A 203 13.86 -3.75 -13.30
CA TYR A 203 13.66 -3.07 -12.03
C TYR A 203 14.18 -1.63 -12.05
N MET A 204 15.43 -1.42 -12.48
CA MET A 204 16.01 -0.09 -12.60
C MET A 204 15.19 0.80 -13.53
N LYS A 205 14.76 0.25 -14.68
CA LYS A 205 14.00 0.99 -15.69
C LYS A 205 12.58 1.35 -15.23
N PHE A 206 11.88 0.43 -14.58
CA PHE A 206 10.43 0.56 -14.34
C PHE A 206 10.08 0.98 -12.92
N ASN A 207 10.79 0.46 -11.93
CA ASN A 207 10.56 0.77 -10.53
C ASN A 207 11.31 2.04 -10.09
N ASN A 208 12.29 2.52 -10.88
CA ASN A 208 13.14 3.69 -10.60
C ASN A 208 13.54 3.76 -9.11
N PRO A 209 14.31 2.75 -8.64
CA PRO A 209 14.67 2.65 -7.24
C PRO A 209 15.73 3.70 -6.89
N ILE A 210 15.76 4.12 -5.61
CA ILE A 210 16.84 5.00 -5.13
C ILE A 210 18.21 4.31 -5.10
N SER A 211 18.24 2.97 -5.18
CA SER A 211 19.46 2.17 -5.23
C SER A 211 19.22 0.81 -5.91
N PRO A 212 20.15 0.35 -6.77
CA PRO A 212 20.07 -0.98 -7.41
C PRO A 212 20.02 -2.15 -6.42
N ILE A 213 20.66 -2.00 -5.25
CA ILE A 213 20.73 -3.06 -4.22
C ILE A 213 19.34 -3.51 -3.74
N LEU A 214 18.32 -2.65 -3.89
CA LEU A 214 16.94 -2.94 -3.50
C LEU A 214 16.31 -4.06 -4.33
N TRP A 215 16.84 -4.35 -5.53
CA TRP A 215 16.46 -5.54 -6.28
C TRP A 215 16.86 -6.81 -5.52
N LYS A 216 18.11 -6.88 -5.07
CA LYS A 216 18.60 -7.99 -4.26
C LYS A 216 17.79 -8.15 -2.97
N LYS A 217 17.43 -7.05 -2.30
CA LYS A 217 16.56 -7.06 -1.12
C LYS A 217 15.16 -7.59 -1.42
N THR A 218 14.62 -7.30 -2.60
CA THR A 218 13.37 -7.93 -3.07
C THR A 218 13.53 -9.44 -3.16
N LEU A 219 14.59 -9.93 -3.79
CA LEU A 219 14.84 -11.36 -3.92
C LEU A 219 15.01 -12.04 -2.55
N GLU A 220 15.74 -11.42 -1.63
CA GLU A 220 15.84 -11.88 -0.23
C GLU A 220 14.45 -11.96 0.45
N SER A 221 13.55 -11.00 0.20
CA SER A 221 12.19 -11.05 0.74
C SER A 221 11.33 -12.15 0.11
N LEU A 222 11.56 -12.47 -1.17
CA LEU A 222 10.90 -13.59 -1.82
C LEU A 222 11.35 -14.92 -1.22
N ASP A 223 12.64 -15.05 -0.89
CA ASP A 223 13.24 -16.27 -0.34
C ASP A 223 12.70 -16.64 1.05
N ILE A 224 12.26 -15.65 1.83
CA ILE A 224 11.70 -15.87 3.17
C ILE A 224 10.18 -16.11 3.16
N LEU A 225 9.48 -15.94 2.03
CA LEU A 225 8.03 -16.17 1.99
C LEU A 225 7.59 -17.57 2.49
N PRO A 226 8.33 -18.66 2.24
CA PRO A 226 7.97 -19.98 2.77
C PRO A 226 8.01 -20.08 4.30
N SER A 227 8.64 -19.14 5.02
CA SER A 227 8.67 -19.14 6.48
C SER A 227 7.45 -18.50 7.13
N PHE A 228 6.57 -17.84 6.36
CA PHE A 228 5.35 -17.23 6.88
C PHE A 228 4.27 -18.28 7.11
N THR A 229 3.59 -18.18 8.24
CA THR A 229 2.40 -19.00 8.56
C THR A 229 1.12 -18.44 7.97
N SER A 230 1.07 -17.12 7.77
CA SER A 230 -0.01 -16.43 7.07
C SER A 230 0.05 -16.70 5.55
N PRO A 231 -1.10 -16.69 4.85
CA PRO A 231 -1.10 -16.76 3.40
C PRO A 231 -0.26 -15.65 2.76
N THR A 232 0.60 -16.05 1.82
CA THR A 232 1.46 -15.13 1.07
C THR A 232 0.99 -15.01 -0.37
N VAL A 233 1.06 -13.80 -0.92
CA VAL A 233 0.64 -13.49 -2.28
C VAL A 233 1.75 -12.78 -3.02
N ILE A 234 2.12 -13.30 -4.17
CA ILE A 234 2.90 -12.53 -5.14
C ILE A 234 1.92 -11.93 -6.15
N ARG A 235 1.83 -10.59 -6.15
CA ARG A 235 0.99 -9.87 -7.09
C ARG A 235 1.85 -9.31 -8.21
N ILE A 236 1.63 -9.80 -9.42
CA ILE A 236 2.30 -9.36 -10.63
C ILE A 236 1.43 -8.32 -11.33
N THR A 237 1.88 -7.06 -11.39
CA THR A 237 1.16 -6.03 -12.16
C THR A 237 1.63 -6.03 -13.62
N LEU A 238 0.75 -6.45 -14.53
CA LEU A 238 1.02 -6.53 -15.96
C LEU A 238 0.86 -5.19 -16.65
N VAL A 239 1.85 -4.81 -17.44
CA VAL A 239 1.94 -3.56 -18.17
C VAL A 239 2.29 -3.87 -19.62
N LYS A 240 1.38 -3.50 -20.52
CA LYS A 240 1.53 -3.69 -21.96
C LYS A 240 2.81 -3.00 -22.44
N GLY A 241 3.60 -3.70 -23.26
CA GLY A 241 4.86 -3.18 -23.79
C GLY A 241 6.04 -3.18 -22.80
N PHE A 242 5.86 -3.69 -21.58
CA PHE A 242 6.94 -3.81 -20.59
C PHE A 242 7.18 -5.26 -20.18
N ASN A 243 6.23 -5.87 -19.48
CA ASN A 243 6.41 -7.16 -18.83
C ASN A 243 5.40 -8.23 -19.28
N MET A 244 4.69 -7.98 -20.38
CA MET A 244 3.79 -8.94 -21.05
C MET A 244 4.52 -9.64 -22.21
N ASN A 245 5.60 -10.35 -21.92
CA ASN A 245 6.42 -11.07 -22.89
C ASN A 245 6.96 -12.39 -22.29
N THR A 246 7.44 -13.28 -23.15
CA THR A 246 7.91 -14.63 -22.76
C THR A 246 9.08 -14.59 -21.78
N GLU A 247 10.03 -13.69 -21.98
CA GLU A 247 11.19 -13.53 -21.09
C GLU A 247 10.78 -13.21 -19.65
N ALA A 248 9.83 -12.29 -19.48
CA ALA A 248 9.28 -11.93 -18.18
C ALA A 248 8.61 -13.14 -17.51
N VAL A 249 7.82 -13.90 -18.27
CA VAL A 249 7.12 -15.11 -17.79
C VAL A 249 8.11 -16.17 -17.29
N GLU A 250 9.16 -16.46 -18.06
CA GLU A 250 10.18 -17.45 -17.67
C GLU A 250 10.94 -17.03 -16.41
N LYS A 251 11.29 -15.75 -16.30
CA LYS A 251 11.98 -15.20 -15.13
C LYS A 251 11.09 -15.19 -13.89
N TRP A 252 9.82 -14.81 -14.02
CA TRP A 252 8.85 -14.92 -12.92
C TRP A 252 8.64 -16.37 -12.51
N ALA A 253 8.50 -17.31 -13.45
CA ALA A 253 8.32 -18.72 -13.10
C ALA A 253 9.45 -19.22 -12.17
N LYS A 254 10.71 -18.88 -12.49
CA LYS A 254 11.87 -19.21 -11.63
C LYS A 254 11.77 -18.57 -10.24
N MET A 255 11.42 -17.28 -10.16
CA MET A 255 11.27 -16.58 -8.87
C MET A 255 10.11 -17.15 -8.04
N LEU A 256 8.96 -17.42 -8.67
CA LEU A 256 7.75 -17.93 -8.02
C LEU A 256 7.97 -19.35 -7.47
N LEU A 257 8.70 -20.21 -8.21
CA LEU A 257 9.06 -21.55 -7.75
C LEU A 257 9.94 -21.53 -6.49
N LYS A 258 10.78 -20.51 -6.33
CA LYS A 258 11.61 -20.35 -5.14
C LYS A 258 10.83 -19.76 -3.98
N ALA A 259 9.98 -18.78 -4.27
CA ALA A 259 9.22 -18.04 -3.26
C ALA A 259 8.02 -18.82 -2.71
N CYS A 260 7.53 -19.83 -3.44
CA CYS A 260 6.41 -20.70 -3.07
C CYS A 260 5.22 -19.96 -2.43
N PRO A 261 4.68 -18.88 -3.04
CA PRO A 261 3.58 -18.15 -2.44
C PRO A 261 2.30 -18.99 -2.40
N THR A 262 1.43 -18.73 -1.43
CA THR A 262 0.10 -19.36 -1.37
C THR A 262 -0.74 -19.02 -2.60
N PHE A 263 -0.69 -17.77 -3.06
CA PHE A 263 -1.43 -17.30 -4.22
C PHE A 263 -0.56 -16.47 -5.16
N ILE A 264 -0.88 -16.52 -6.45
CA ILE A 264 -0.32 -15.63 -7.46
C ILE A 264 -1.46 -14.79 -8.04
N GLU A 265 -1.39 -13.47 -7.88
CA GLU A 265 -2.35 -12.55 -8.48
C GLU A 265 -1.73 -11.90 -9.72
N VAL A 266 -2.18 -12.26 -10.91
CA VAL A 266 -1.78 -11.60 -12.16
C VAL A 266 -2.81 -10.52 -12.49
N LYS A 267 -2.41 -9.25 -12.41
CA LYS A 267 -3.33 -8.12 -12.47
C LYS A 267 -2.91 -7.10 -13.52
N ALA A 268 -3.82 -6.75 -14.42
CA ALA A 268 -3.59 -5.66 -15.36
C ALA A 268 -3.39 -4.31 -14.65
N TYR A 269 -2.41 -3.55 -15.12
CA TYR A 269 -2.23 -2.14 -14.78
C TYR A 269 -3.48 -1.33 -15.18
N MET A 270 -3.86 -0.39 -14.31
CA MET A 270 -4.94 0.55 -14.56
C MET A 270 -4.36 1.92 -14.88
N HIS A 271 -4.65 2.44 -16.08
CA HIS A 271 -4.20 3.78 -16.54
C HIS A 271 -5.02 4.90 -15.91
N ILE A 272 -4.68 5.28 -14.66
CA ILE A 272 -5.41 6.26 -13.85
C ILE A 272 -4.46 7.14 -13.01
N GLY A 273 -4.97 8.24 -12.45
CA GLY A 273 -4.21 9.08 -11.51
C GLY A 273 -2.94 9.67 -12.14
N MET A 274 -1.87 9.80 -11.35
CA MET A 274 -0.60 10.41 -11.81
C MET A 274 0.22 9.48 -12.72
N SER A 275 -0.09 8.18 -12.84
CA SER A 275 0.68 7.30 -13.72
C SER A 275 0.40 7.57 -15.20
N ILE A 276 -0.70 8.26 -15.52
CA ILE A 276 -1.04 8.64 -16.90
C ILE A 276 -0.03 9.60 -17.53
N THR A 277 0.70 10.36 -16.71
CA THR A 277 1.76 11.27 -17.18
C THR A 277 3.10 10.56 -17.38
N ARG A 278 3.21 9.29 -16.95
CA ARG A 278 4.45 8.50 -16.96
C ARG A 278 4.38 7.29 -17.88
N LEU A 279 3.18 6.78 -18.16
CA LEU A 279 2.93 5.63 -19.01
C LEU A 279 1.87 5.99 -20.06
N SER A 280 2.13 5.62 -21.31
CA SER A 280 1.13 5.63 -22.38
C SER A 280 0.16 4.45 -22.25
N ARG A 281 -0.97 4.52 -22.96
CA ARG A 281 -1.94 3.41 -23.08
C ARG A 281 -1.45 2.33 -24.04
#